data_AF-R4LDI8-F1
#
_entry.id   AF-R4LDI8-F1
#
_cell.length_a   1.000
_cell.length_b   1.000
_cell.length_c   1.000
_cell.angle_alpha   90.00
_cell.angle_beta   90.00
_cell.angle_gamma   90.00
#
_symmetry.space_group_name_H-M   'P 1'
#
loop_
_entity.id
_entity.type
_entity.pdbx_description
1 polymer ?
#
loop_
_entity_poly.entity_id
_entity_poly.type
_entity_poly.pdbx_seq_one_letter_code
_entity_poly.pdbx_strand_id
1 'polypeptide(L)'
;MWLVSRYDEVKECLASPALSPAAAFAARHGQELPLSGLFADTVSASDPPEHTRLRRPLAKVFTMRRVDQLRPRVQEITDELLDGIAADGRADLVRTLTVPQPMLMICELLGVPVADREQIHRQAQAMLAAGFDETAIAAAGAAAGELWDYLADLTDQKRRHPGNDLISDLIAANDEDQLSRRELVAASRLVMIAGYELTSGFIGNAVHALLSRPELAAELRKQPEITARGVDELLRHDGPGLFNVRFVNVDLTLGDAEMHPGDQVLLDLEAANTDPDRYVDGTELDLQRDSAMHVQFGHGVHYCLGAPLARMEAQISITTLFRRFPDIELAGDANRTPNPFLRSLAELPVRFTPTA
;
A
#
# COMPACT_ATOMS: atom_id res chain seq x y z
N MET A 1 -12.74 -12.09 -19.78
CA MET A 1 -12.16 -11.78 -18.45
C MET A 1 -11.93 -13.09 -17.73
N TRP A 2 -10.72 -13.30 -17.24
CA TRP A 2 -10.27 -14.49 -16.52
C TRP A 2 -10.04 -14.17 -15.04
N LEU A 3 -10.19 -15.17 -14.18
CA LEU A 3 -9.84 -15.10 -12.76
C LEU A 3 -8.82 -16.22 -12.46
N VAL A 4 -7.67 -15.85 -11.92
CA VAL A 4 -6.61 -16.79 -11.51
C VAL A 4 -6.51 -16.74 -10.00
N SER A 5 -6.68 -17.87 -9.33
CA SER A 5 -6.85 -17.93 -7.87
C SER A 5 -5.90 -18.88 -7.14
N ARG A 6 -5.22 -19.78 -7.86
CA ARG A 6 -4.21 -20.67 -7.26
C ARG A 6 -2.88 -19.94 -7.08
N TYR A 7 -2.20 -20.21 -5.98
CA TYR A 7 -0.98 -19.51 -5.56
C TYR A 7 0.12 -19.56 -6.63
N ASP A 8 0.43 -20.76 -7.15
CA ASP A 8 1.52 -20.93 -8.12
C ASP A 8 1.18 -20.25 -9.47
N GLU A 9 -0.06 -20.37 -9.93
CA GLU A 9 -0.55 -19.73 -11.15
C GLU A 9 -0.57 -18.19 -11.03
N VAL A 10 -1.05 -17.65 -9.90
CA VAL A 10 -1.00 -16.20 -9.61
C VAL A 10 0.44 -15.70 -9.62
N LYS A 11 1.35 -16.45 -8.98
CA LYS A 11 2.77 -16.08 -8.90
C LYS A 11 3.44 -16.13 -10.28
N GLU A 12 3.12 -17.13 -11.10
CA GLU A 12 3.55 -17.24 -12.50
C GLU A 12 3.05 -16.02 -13.31
N CYS A 13 1.76 -15.71 -13.22
CA CYS A 13 1.17 -14.56 -13.90
C CYS A 13 1.82 -13.22 -13.47
N LEU A 14 2.08 -13.03 -12.17
CA LEU A 14 2.74 -11.82 -11.65
C LEU A 14 4.16 -11.63 -12.21
N ALA A 15 4.84 -12.71 -12.58
CA ALA A 15 6.19 -12.69 -13.16
C ALA A 15 6.20 -12.71 -14.70
N SER A 16 5.05 -12.97 -15.34
CA SER A 16 4.98 -13.21 -16.78
C SER A 16 5.06 -11.92 -17.60
N PRO A 17 5.99 -11.81 -18.58
CA PRO A 17 6.03 -10.69 -19.52
C PRO A 17 4.88 -10.75 -20.55
N ALA A 18 4.15 -11.86 -20.63
CA ALA A 18 2.95 -11.97 -21.47
C ALA A 18 1.76 -11.16 -20.90
N LEU A 19 1.86 -10.71 -19.64
CA LEU A 19 0.82 -9.96 -18.95
C LEU A 19 1.31 -8.54 -18.63
N SER A 20 0.55 -7.53 -19.07
CA SER A 20 0.84 -6.12 -18.81
C SER A 20 -0.10 -5.53 -17.76
N PRO A 21 0.34 -4.51 -17.00
CA PRO A 21 -0.57 -3.60 -16.32
C PRO A 21 -1.55 -2.92 -17.31
N ALA A 22 -2.74 -2.56 -16.85
CA ALA A 22 -3.79 -1.95 -17.68
C ALA A 22 -3.30 -0.73 -18.48
N ALA A 23 -2.56 0.18 -17.84
CA ALA A 23 -2.05 1.37 -18.50
C ALA A 23 -0.99 1.07 -19.58
N ALA A 24 -0.10 0.10 -19.35
CA ALA A 24 0.90 -0.32 -20.33
C ALA A 24 0.23 -0.96 -21.56
N PHE A 25 -0.77 -1.81 -21.32
CA PHE A 25 -1.57 -2.41 -22.38
C PHE A 25 -2.33 -1.34 -23.18
N ALA A 26 -3.04 -0.44 -22.49
CA ALA A 26 -3.79 0.65 -23.12
C ALA A 26 -2.90 1.53 -24.01
N ALA A 27 -1.73 1.94 -23.51
CA ALA A 27 -0.76 2.73 -24.25
C ALA A 27 -0.23 1.99 -25.50
N ARG A 28 0.07 0.69 -25.38
CA ARG A 28 0.55 -0.14 -26.50
C ARG A 28 -0.49 -0.28 -27.61
N HIS A 29 -1.76 -0.37 -27.25
CA HIS A 29 -2.86 -0.63 -28.17
C HIS A 29 -3.66 0.61 -28.57
N GLY A 30 -3.26 1.81 -28.13
CA GLY A 30 -3.96 3.07 -28.43
C GLY A 30 -5.38 3.11 -27.85
N GLN A 31 -5.59 2.49 -26.68
CA GLN A 31 -6.87 2.44 -25.99
C GLN A 31 -6.86 3.37 -24.76
N GLU A 32 -8.05 3.76 -24.30
CA GLU A 32 -8.24 4.36 -22.99
C GLU A 32 -8.97 3.38 -22.09
N LEU A 33 -8.31 2.93 -21.02
CA LEU A 33 -8.94 2.12 -19.98
C LEU A 33 -9.24 2.99 -18.76
N PRO A 34 -10.33 2.72 -18.01
CA PRO A 34 -10.64 3.46 -16.79
C PRO A 34 -9.44 3.57 -15.85
N LEU A 35 -9.22 4.77 -15.29
CA LEU A 35 -8.15 5.09 -14.33
C LEU A 35 -6.71 4.94 -14.86
N SER A 36 -6.49 4.47 -16.10
CA SER A 36 -5.15 4.28 -16.66
C SER A 36 -4.31 5.57 -16.68
N GLY A 37 -4.96 6.72 -16.93
CA GLY A 37 -4.32 8.04 -16.89
C GLY A 37 -3.81 8.47 -15.50
N LEU A 38 -4.41 7.96 -14.42
CA LEU A 38 -3.99 8.30 -13.05
C LEU A 38 -2.60 7.75 -12.71
N PHE A 39 -2.19 6.68 -13.38
CA PHE A 39 -0.90 6.02 -13.15
C PHE A 39 0.02 6.12 -14.37
N ALA A 40 -0.32 6.92 -15.38
CA ALA A 40 0.54 7.15 -16.54
C ALA A 40 1.96 7.59 -16.13
N ASP A 41 2.95 7.15 -16.89
CA ASP A 41 4.39 7.44 -16.69
C ASP A 41 4.99 6.89 -15.38
N THR A 42 4.29 5.97 -14.71
CA THR A 42 4.77 5.34 -13.48
C THR A 42 5.35 3.93 -13.71
N VAL A 43 6.22 3.50 -12.80
CA VAL A 43 6.75 2.12 -12.78
C VAL A 43 5.64 1.07 -12.61
N SER A 44 4.55 1.36 -11.91
CA SER A 44 3.43 0.42 -11.76
C SER A 44 2.59 0.24 -13.04
N ALA A 45 2.77 1.13 -14.01
CA ALA A 45 1.98 1.24 -15.23
C ALA A 45 2.78 0.95 -16.51
N SER A 46 3.97 0.34 -16.39
CA SER A 46 4.90 0.12 -17.50
C SER A 46 5.42 -1.31 -17.52
N ASP A 47 5.85 -1.79 -18.70
CA ASP A 47 6.57 -3.06 -18.88
C ASP A 47 8.05 -2.81 -19.18
N PRO A 48 8.94 -3.81 -19.02
CA PRO A 48 10.30 -3.74 -19.54
C PRO A 48 10.34 -3.45 -21.06
N PRO A 49 11.33 -2.68 -21.56
CA PRO A 49 12.46 -2.11 -20.83
C PRO A 49 12.14 -0.82 -20.06
N GLU A 50 11.00 -0.20 -20.33
CA GLU A 50 10.61 1.09 -19.75
C GLU A 50 10.45 1.02 -18.23
N HIS A 51 9.76 -0.01 -17.75
CA HIS A 51 9.69 -0.34 -16.33
C HIS A 51 11.07 -0.37 -15.67
N THR A 52 12.05 -1.00 -16.33
CA THR A 52 13.41 -1.13 -15.79
C THR A 52 14.11 0.23 -15.71
N ARG A 53 13.90 1.13 -16.68
CA ARG A 53 14.40 2.50 -16.65
C ARG A 53 13.77 3.29 -15.51
N LEU A 54 12.44 3.27 -15.39
CA LEU A 54 11.69 3.99 -14.35
C LEU A 54 12.00 3.47 -12.94
N ARG A 55 12.14 2.14 -12.78
CA ARG A 55 12.37 1.48 -11.49
C ARG A 55 13.77 1.72 -10.93
N ARG A 56 14.79 1.89 -11.79
CA ARG A 56 16.19 1.90 -11.37
C ARG A 56 16.52 3.04 -10.38
N PRO A 57 16.15 4.31 -10.62
CA PRO A 57 16.38 5.38 -9.64
C PRO A 57 15.58 5.15 -8.34
N LEU A 58 14.32 4.71 -8.44
CA LEU A 58 13.49 4.39 -7.28
C LEU A 58 14.10 3.30 -6.39
N ALA A 59 14.65 2.24 -6.99
CA ALA A 59 15.29 1.17 -6.24
C ALA A 59 16.55 1.62 -5.48
N LYS A 60 17.27 2.64 -5.97
CA LYS A 60 18.44 3.22 -5.27
C LYS A 60 18.03 3.98 -4.00
N VAL A 61 16.82 4.53 -3.97
CA VAL A 61 16.35 5.35 -2.84
C VAL A 61 15.53 4.56 -1.83
N PHE A 62 14.86 3.47 -2.26
CA PHE A 62 14.14 2.52 -1.40
C PHE A 62 14.99 1.31 -0.97
N THR A 63 16.19 1.57 -0.44
CA THR A 63 17.03 0.48 0.10
C THR A 63 16.61 0.09 1.52
N MET A 64 16.82 -1.17 1.90
CA MET A 64 16.55 -1.66 3.27
C MET A 64 17.21 -0.78 4.33
N ARG A 65 18.45 -0.34 4.10
CA ARG A 65 19.18 0.53 5.04
C ARG A 65 18.49 1.87 5.23
N ARG A 66 18.03 2.51 4.15
CA ARG A 66 17.33 3.80 4.24
C ARG A 66 15.99 3.66 4.93
N VAL A 67 15.25 2.59 4.62
CA VAL A 67 13.99 2.29 5.31
C VAL A 67 14.21 2.07 6.80
N ASP A 68 15.26 1.34 7.20
CA ASP A 68 15.55 1.12 8.63
C ASP A 68 15.93 2.39 9.40
N GLN A 69 16.49 3.39 8.72
CA GLN A 69 16.73 4.72 9.30
C GLN A 69 15.44 5.49 9.60
N LEU A 70 14.29 5.10 9.02
CA LEU A 70 12.99 5.72 9.29
C LEU A 70 12.35 5.17 10.58
N ARG A 71 12.82 4.03 11.09
CA ARG A 71 12.24 3.36 12.28
C ARG A 71 12.04 4.28 13.48
N PRO A 72 13.00 5.13 13.90
CA PRO A 72 12.79 6.04 15.01
C PRO A 72 11.66 7.03 14.74
N ARG A 73 11.56 7.54 13.50
CA ARG A 73 10.54 8.51 13.14
C ARG A 73 9.14 7.89 13.07
N VAL A 74 9.04 6.67 12.54
CA VAL A 74 7.77 5.91 12.58
C VAL A 74 7.31 5.71 14.02
N GLN A 75 8.23 5.34 14.93
CA GLN A 75 7.93 5.19 16.36
C GLN A 75 7.44 6.51 16.97
N GLU A 76 8.12 7.62 16.72
CA GLU A 76 7.71 8.95 17.21
C GLU A 76 6.29 9.32 16.73
N ILE A 77 6.01 9.15 15.43
CA ILE A 77 4.68 9.43 14.87
C ILE A 77 3.61 8.54 15.53
N THR A 78 3.89 7.25 15.68
CA THR A 78 2.97 6.31 16.34
C THR A 78 2.73 6.71 17.80
N ASP A 79 3.78 7.08 18.54
CA ASP A 79 3.66 7.51 19.94
C ASP A 79 2.84 8.82 20.05
N GLU A 80 3.13 9.82 19.22
CA GLU A 80 2.40 11.11 19.16
C GLU A 80 0.90 10.89 18.89
N LEU A 81 0.55 10.00 17.95
CA LEU A 81 -0.83 9.68 17.61
C LEU A 81 -1.56 8.96 18.74
N LEU A 82 -0.90 8.02 19.42
CA LEU A 82 -1.48 7.28 20.54
C LEU A 82 -1.61 8.14 21.81
N ASP A 83 -0.66 9.05 22.05
CA ASP A 83 -0.76 10.04 23.12
C ASP A 83 -1.99 10.95 22.92
N GLY A 84 -2.31 11.28 21.67
CA GLY A 84 -3.48 12.08 21.31
C GLY A 84 -4.84 11.47 21.71
N ILE A 85 -4.91 10.16 21.95
CA ILE A 85 -6.15 9.45 22.33
C ILE A 85 -6.11 8.87 23.76
N ALA A 86 -4.95 8.94 24.43
CA ALA A 86 -4.70 8.22 25.69
C ALA A 86 -5.68 8.59 26.82
N ALA A 87 -6.07 9.86 26.91
CA ALA A 87 -6.95 10.36 27.96
C ALA A 87 -8.45 10.08 27.71
N ASP A 88 -8.84 9.75 26.48
CA ASP A 88 -10.25 9.61 26.10
C ASP A 88 -10.82 8.22 26.43
N GLY A 89 -9.96 7.19 26.49
CA GLY A 89 -10.35 5.79 26.72
C GLY A 89 -11.18 5.17 25.59
N ARG A 90 -11.32 5.87 24.47
CA ARG A 90 -12.01 5.42 23.26
C ARG A 90 -11.45 6.13 22.05
N ALA A 91 -11.43 5.45 20.91
CA ALA A 91 -11.00 6.03 19.65
C ALA A 91 -11.63 5.30 18.47
N ASP A 92 -11.64 5.96 17.31
CA ASP A 92 -11.72 5.27 16.02
C ASP A 92 -10.29 5.18 15.49
N LEU A 93 -9.72 3.97 15.49
CA LEU A 93 -8.32 3.77 15.10
C LEU A 93 -8.08 4.11 13.63
N VAL A 94 -9.09 3.99 12.75
CA VAL A 94 -8.93 4.40 11.34
C VAL A 94 -8.55 5.87 11.26
N ARG A 95 -9.29 6.71 11.99
CA ARG A 95 -9.11 8.17 11.98
C ARG A 95 -7.95 8.68 12.82
N THR A 96 -7.56 7.91 13.83
CA THR A 96 -6.59 8.38 14.85
C THR A 96 -5.21 7.75 14.71
N LEU A 97 -5.09 6.57 14.09
CA LEU A 97 -3.82 5.86 13.94
C LEU A 97 -3.58 5.36 12.52
N THR A 98 -4.48 4.52 11.98
CA THR A 98 -4.15 3.72 10.80
C THR A 98 -4.05 4.55 9.53
N VAL A 99 -4.88 5.59 9.36
CA VAL A 99 -4.73 6.55 8.25
C VAL A 99 -3.67 7.61 8.55
N PRO A 100 -3.65 8.27 9.73
CA PRO A 100 -2.67 9.31 10.00
C PRO A 100 -1.21 8.84 9.97
N GLN A 101 -0.89 7.66 10.51
CA GLN A 101 0.50 7.22 10.65
C GLN A 101 1.20 7.06 9.28
N PRO A 102 0.67 6.28 8.32
CA PRO A 102 1.29 6.17 6.99
C PRO A 102 1.24 7.47 6.19
N MET A 103 0.17 8.27 6.34
CA MET A 103 0.05 9.55 5.65
C MET A 103 1.13 10.54 6.09
N LEU A 104 1.36 10.66 7.40
CA LEU A 104 2.40 11.52 7.95
C LEU A 104 3.79 11.05 7.52
N MET A 105 4.03 9.74 7.57
CA MET A 105 5.30 9.15 7.18
C MET A 105 5.60 9.38 5.69
N ILE A 106 4.63 9.17 4.80
CA ILE A 106 4.85 9.37 3.36
C ILE A 106 5.03 10.86 3.00
N CYS A 107 4.30 11.76 3.66
CA CYS A 107 4.51 13.20 3.54
C CYS A 107 5.93 13.60 3.93
N GLU A 108 6.41 13.11 5.08
CA GLU A 108 7.77 13.37 5.54
C GLU A 108 8.82 12.79 4.62
N LEU A 109 8.63 11.55 4.19
CA LEU A 109 9.53 10.88 3.26
C LEU A 109 9.66 11.67 1.96
N LEU A 110 8.55 12.22 1.42
CA LEU A 110 8.56 13.05 0.21
C LEU A 110 9.02 14.49 0.44
N GLY A 111 9.22 14.91 1.69
CA GLY A 111 9.66 16.25 2.05
C GLY A 111 8.55 17.31 1.94
N VAL A 112 7.29 16.89 2.11
CA VAL A 112 6.10 17.75 2.20
C VAL A 112 6.16 18.57 3.50
N PRO A 113 6.12 19.91 3.45
CA PRO A 113 6.06 20.77 4.63
C PRO A 113 4.86 20.45 5.52
N VAL A 114 5.04 20.57 6.84
CA VAL A 114 3.99 20.29 7.84
C VAL A 114 2.70 21.05 7.56
N ALA A 115 2.79 22.31 7.14
CA ALA A 115 1.64 23.18 6.86
C ALA A 115 0.76 22.66 5.71
N ASP A 116 1.31 21.85 4.81
CA ASP A 116 0.61 21.40 3.60
C ASP A 116 0.00 20.01 3.76
N ARG A 117 0.44 19.22 4.77
CA ARG A 117 0.09 17.79 4.89
C ARG A 117 -1.40 17.52 4.94
N GLU A 118 -2.18 18.38 5.60
CA GLU A 118 -3.63 18.22 5.67
C GLU A 118 -4.29 18.42 4.30
N GLN A 119 -3.84 19.43 3.54
CA GLN A 119 -4.32 19.65 2.17
C GLN A 119 -3.97 18.48 1.26
N ILE A 120 -2.71 18.03 1.32
CA ILE A 120 -2.23 16.89 0.53
C ILE A 120 -2.99 15.61 0.86
N HIS A 121 -3.30 15.39 2.14
CA HIS A 121 -4.13 14.26 2.56
C HIS A 121 -5.52 14.31 1.92
N ARG A 122 -6.21 15.46 1.99
CA ARG A 122 -7.54 15.61 1.38
C ARG A 122 -7.52 15.38 -0.13
N GLN A 123 -6.50 15.89 -0.82
CA GLN A 123 -6.36 15.71 -2.27
C GLN A 123 -6.08 14.25 -2.63
N ALA A 124 -5.19 13.59 -1.89
CA ALA A 124 -4.89 12.17 -2.07
C ALA A 124 -6.13 11.29 -1.82
N GLN A 125 -6.89 11.56 -0.76
CA GLN A 125 -8.15 10.88 -0.47
C GLN A 125 -9.20 11.12 -1.56
N ALA A 126 -9.37 12.35 -2.03
CA ALA A 126 -10.33 12.68 -3.09
C ALA A 126 -9.97 12.01 -4.42
N MET A 127 -8.67 11.89 -4.74
CA MET A 127 -8.18 11.14 -5.91
C MET A 127 -8.53 9.65 -5.83
N LEU A 128 -8.54 9.07 -4.62
CA LEU A 128 -8.81 7.65 -4.39
C LEU A 128 -10.26 7.33 -4.04
N ALA A 129 -11.11 8.35 -3.89
CA ALA A 129 -12.49 8.17 -3.49
C ALA A 129 -13.23 7.28 -4.51
N ALA A 130 -13.80 6.19 -4.00
CA ALA A 130 -14.52 5.23 -4.82
C ALA A 130 -15.85 5.83 -5.32
N GLY A 131 -16.07 5.76 -6.64
CA GLY A 131 -17.32 6.14 -7.28
C GLY A 131 -17.23 5.90 -8.78
N PHE A 132 -18.32 5.42 -9.37
CA PHE A 132 -18.40 5.12 -10.81
C PHE A 132 -19.29 6.11 -11.56
N ASP A 133 -19.89 7.07 -10.85
CA ASP A 133 -20.64 8.15 -11.50
C ASP A 133 -19.71 9.26 -12.00
N GLU A 134 -20.20 10.03 -12.97
CA GLU A 134 -19.45 11.09 -13.63
C GLU A 134 -18.97 12.18 -12.65
N THR A 135 -19.71 12.43 -11.56
CA THR A 135 -19.36 13.46 -10.59
C THR A 135 -18.17 13.02 -9.74
N ALA A 136 -18.18 11.78 -9.26
CA ALA A 136 -17.07 11.18 -8.53
C ALA A 136 -15.81 11.10 -9.41
N ILE A 137 -15.95 10.69 -10.67
CA ILE A 137 -14.84 10.62 -11.63
C ILE A 137 -14.24 12.01 -11.88
N ALA A 138 -15.08 13.04 -12.09
CA ALA A 138 -14.62 14.40 -12.30
C ALA A 138 -13.90 14.97 -11.06
N ALA A 139 -14.43 14.73 -9.85
CA ALA A 139 -13.81 15.15 -8.60
C ALA A 139 -12.46 14.48 -8.37
N ALA A 140 -12.34 13.17 -8.61
CA ALA A 140 -11.08 12.44 -8.52
C ALA A 140 -10.05 12.96 -9.54
N GLY A 141 -10.49 13.27 -10.76
CA GLY A 141 -9.65 13.88 -11.79
C GLY A 141 -9.12 15.26 -11.40
N ALA A 142 -9.97 16.12 -10.83
CA ALA A 142 -9.57 17.43 -10.32
C ALA A 142 -8.55 17.31 -9.18
N ALA A 143 -8.82 16.46 -8.19
CA ALA A 143 -7.91 16.21 -7.07
C ALA A 143 -6.56 15.63 -7.54
N ALA A 144 -6.57 14.73 -8.53
CA ALA A 144 -5.37 14.19 -9.14
C ALA A 144 -4.54 15.28 -9.86
N GLY A 145 -5.20 16.27 -10.48
CA GLY A 145 -4.57 17.44 -11.07
C GLY A 145 -3.95 18.37 -10.03
N GLU A 146 -4.68 18.70 -8.97
CA GLU A 146 -4.16 19.55 -7.88
C GLU A 146 -2.95 18.91 -7.16
N LEU A 147 -3.04 17.61 -6.88
CA LEU A 147 -1.92 16.87 -6.29
C LEU A 147 -0.72 16.81 -7.23
N TRP A 148 -0.96 16.67 -8.54
CA TRP A 148 0.09 16.71 -9.54
C TRP A 148 0.79 18.07 -9.57
N ASP A 149 0.04 19.17 -9.59
CA ASP A 149 0.59 20.53 -9.63
C ASP A 149 1.42 20.81 -8.38
N TYR A 150 0.91 20.44 -7.21
CA TYR A 150 1.66 20.58 -5.96
C TYR A 150 2.98 19.79 -6.00
N LEU A 151 2.94 18.52 -6.39
CA LEU A 151 4.14 17.68 -6.45
C LEU A 151 5.12 18.16 -7.52
N ALA A 152 4.63 18.77 -8.61
CA ALA A 152 5.46 19.39 -9.62
C ALA A 152 6.20 20.62 -9.08
N ASP A 153 5.51 21.48 -8.34
CA ASP A 153 6.11 22.64 -7.68
C ASP A 153 7.11 22.23 -6.60
N LEU A 154 6.76 21.23 -5.78
CA LEU A 154 7.65 20.67 -4.78
C LEU A 154 8.90 20.07 -5.42
N THR A 155 8.76 19.30 -6.51
CA THR A 155 9.89 18.74 -7.25
C THR A 155 10.83 19.83 -7.77
N ASP A 156 10.27 20.91 -8.31
CA ASP A 156 11.08 22.04 -8.78
C ASP A 156 11.75 22.80 -7.64
N GLN A 157 11.07 22.93 -6.49
CA GLN A 157 11.67 23.52 -5.29
C GLN A 157 12.83 22.68 -4.79
N LYS A 158 12.65 21.35 -4.65
CA LYS A 158 13.71 20.42 -4.21
C LYS A 158 14.88 20.36 -5.19
N ARG A 159 14.63 20.55 -6.49
CA ARG A 159 15.70 20.69 -7.49
C ARG A 159 16.57 21.94 -7.25
N ARG A 160 15.98 23.06 -6.84
CA ARG A 160 16.71 24.31 -6.54
C ARG A 160 17.33 24.31 -5.14
N HIS A 161 16.65 23.66 -4.19
CA HIS A 161 17.00 23.61 -2.78
C HIS A 161 16.85 22.17 -2.26
N PRO A 162 17.82 21.28 -2.55
CA PRO A 162 17.77 19.89 -2.10
C PRO A 162 17.70 19.78 -0.58
N GLY A 163 16.87 18.85 -0.11
CA GLY A 163 16.71 18.49 1.29
C GLY A 163 17.09 17.04 1.59
N ASN A 164 16.84 16.61 2.82
CA ASN A 164 16.97 15.22 3.24
C ASN A 164 15.63 14.49 3.05
N ASP A 165 15.19 14.37 1.80
CA ASP A 165 13.91 13.77 1.43
C ASP A 165 14.02 12.95 0.13
N LEU A 166 13.04 12.08 -0.08
CA LEU A 166 12.99 11.14 -1.19
C LEU A 166 12.98 11.83 -2.55
N ILE A 167 12.32 12.98 -2.69
CA ILE A 167 12.28 13.73 -3.95
C ILE A 167 13.69 14.23 -4.28
N SER A 168 14.38 14.83 -3.31
CA SER A 168 15.77 15.29 -3.45
C SER A 168 16.71 14.13 -3.78
N ASP A 169 16.55 13.00 -3.09
CA ASP A 169 17.30 11.78 -3.34
C ASP A 169 17.05 11.20 -4.72
N LEU A 170 15.79 11.20 -5.18
CA LEU A 170 15.41 10.69 -6.49
C LEU A 170 15.98 11.58 -7.60
N ILE A 171 15.95 12.91 -7.43
CA ILE A 171 16.61 13.86 -8.33
C ILE A 171 18.12 13.58 -8.38
N ALA A 172 18.76 13.36 -7.23
CA ALA A 172 20.19 13.07 -7.17
C ALA A 172 20.56 11.71 -7.77
N ALA A 173 19.70 10.70 -7.61
CA ALA A 173 19.89 9.35 -8.14
C ALA A 173 19.54 9.21 -9.64
N ASN A 174 18.98 10.27 -10.23
CA ASN A 174 18.61 10.36 -11.63
C ASN A 174 19.84 10.60 -12.52
N ASP A 175 20.79 9.67 -12.47
CA ASP A 175 22.01 9.70 -13.28
C ASP A 175 21.65 9.86 -14.78
N GLU A 176 22.42 10.69 -15.50
CA GLU A 176 22.25 10.91 -16.95
C GLU A 176 20.86 11.43 -17.36
N ASP A 177 20.11 12.07 -16.45
CA ASP A 177 18.75 12.55 -16.68
C ASP A 177 17.81 11.44 -17.21
N GLN A 178 18.00 10.21 -16.71
CA GLN A 178 17.24 9.05 -17.14
C GLN A 178 15.72 9.22 -16.96
N LEU A 179 15.27 9.95 -15.95
CA LEU A 179 13.89 10.35 -15.71
C LEU A 179 13.67 11.79 -16.15
N SER A 180 12.62 12.01 -16.94
CA SER A 180 12.14 13.37 -17.23
C SER A 180 11.57 14.04 -15.98
N ARG A 181 11.39 15.37 -16.01
CA ARG A 181 10.67 16.09 -14.95
C ARG A 181 9.28 15.48 -14.69
N ARG A 182 8.56 15.13 -15.77
CA ARG A 182 7.23 14.54 -15.68
C ARG A 182 7.26 13.18 -14.96
N GLU A 183 8.26 12.36 -15.24
CA GLU A 183 8.44 11.05 -14.59
C GLU A 183 8.84 11.15 -13.12
N LEU A 184 9.64 12.16 -12.74
CA LEU A 184 9.95 12.44 -11.34
C LEU A 184 8.69 12.80 -10.54
N VAL A 185 7.82 13.63 -11.12
CA VAL A 185 6.53 13.99 -10.51
C VAL A 185 5.60 12.78 -10.44
N ALA A 186 5.52 11.99 -11.52
CA ALA A 186 4.73 10.76 -11.55
C ALA A 186 5.21 9.74 -10.51
N ALA A 187 6.52 9.58 -10.33
CA ALA A 187 7.12 8.73 -9.31
C ALA A 187 6.78 9.22 -7.89
N SER A 188 6.87 10.53 -7.64
CA SER A 188 6.51 11.14 -6.34
C SER A 188 5.03 10.94 -6.02
N ARG A 189 4.15 11.10 -7.01
CA ARG A 189 2.70 10.83 -6.87
C ARG A 189 2.42 9.36 -6.61
N LEU A 190 3.07 8.45 -7.32
CA LEU A 190 2.94 7.01 -7.07
C LEU A 190 3.32 6.67 -5.64
N VAL A 191 4.45 7.19 -5.16
CA VAL A 191 4.92 6.95 -3.78
C VAL A 191 3.92 7.50 -2.76
N MET A 192 3.41 8.72 -2.97
CA MET A 192 2.38 9.33 -2.11
C MET A 192 1.17 8.40 -1.96
N ILE A 193 0.56 8.03 -3.10
CA ILE A 193 -0.70 7.28 -3.13
C ILE A 193 -0.52 5.83 -2.66
N ALA A 194 0.46 5.12 -3.23
CA ALA A 194 0.69 3.71 -2.88
C ALA A 194 1.24 3.52 -1.46
N GLY A 195 1.90 4.55 -0.91
CA GLY A 195 2.54 4.50 0.40
C GLY A 195 1.54 4.52 1.56
N TYR A 196 0.50 5.35 1.49
CA TYR A 196 -0.42 5.51 2.63
C TYR A 196 -1.64 4.60 2.57
N GLU A 197 -2.37 4.49 1.44
CA GLU A 197 -3.69 3.85 1.41
C GLU A 197 -3.61 2.35 1.75
N LEU A 198 -2.70 1.63 1.09
CA LEU A 198 -2.49 0.20 1.31
C LEU A 198 -1.99 -0.07 2.73
N THR A 199 -1.01 0.70 3.20
CA THR A 199 -0.46 0.54 4.55
C THR A 199 -1.51 0.83 5.62
N SER A 200 -2.37 1.85 5.40
CA SER A 200 -3.48 2.18 6.31
C SER A 200 -4.49 1.04 6.41
N GLY A 201 -4.89 0.49 5.26
CA GLY A 201 -5.79 -0.66 5.18
C GLY A 201 -5.18 -1.89 5.86
N PHE A 202 -3.90 -2.15 5.63
CA PHE A 202 -3.18 -3.25 6.27
C PHE A 202 -3.18 -3.12 7.79
N ILE A 203 -2.74 -1.98 8.33
CA ILE A 203 -2.70 -1.76 9.78
C ILE A 203 -4.09 -1.93 10.39
N GLY A 204 -5.13 -1.35 9.76
CA GLY A 204 -6.51 -1.50 10.20
C GLY A 204 -6.99 -2.95 10.22
N ASN A 205 -6.80 -3.68 9.13
CA ASN A 205 -7.20 -5.09 9.04
C ASN A 205 -6.44 -5.96 10.06
N ALA A 206 -5.14 -5.71 10.23
CA ALA A 206 -4.30 -6.44 11.18
C ALA A 206 -4.77 -6.23 12.62
N VAL A 207 -4.99 -4.97 13.03
CA VAL A 207 -5.49 -4.67 14.39
C VAL A 207 -6.87 -5.28 14.60
N HIS A 208 -7.79 -5.14 13.64
CA HIS A 208 -9.10 -5.77 13.72
C HIS A 208 -9.01 -7.29 13.83
N ALA A 209 -8.18 -7.96 13.03
CA ALA A 209 -8.00 -9.40 13.06
C ALA A 209 -7.47 -9.91 14.42
N LEU A 210 -6.63 -9.12 15.09
CA LEU A 210 -6.11 -9.40 16.43
C LEU A 210 -7.16 -9.15 17.51
N LEU A 211 -7.89 -8.03 17.47
CA LEU A 211 -8.90 -7.69 18.48
C LEU A 211 -10.15 -8.57 18.41
N SER A 212 -10.49 -9.08 17.22
CA SER A 212 -11.57 -10.06 17.01
C SER A 212 -11.23 -11.47 17.52
N ARG A 213 -10.00 -11.69 17.99
CA ARG A 213 -9.47 -12.98 18.47
C ARG A 213 -8.90 -12.83 19.88
N PRO A 214 -9.72 -13.05 20.93
CA PRO A 214 -9.33 -12.81 22.32
C PRO A 214 -8.05 -13.51 22.75
N GLU A 215 -7.76 -14.69 22.20
CA GLU A 215 -6.55 -15.47 22.44
C GLU A 215 -5.28 -14.78 21.92
N LEU A 216 -5.32 -14.21 20.72
CA LEU A 216 -4.19 -13.48 20.13
C LEU A 216 -4.00 -12.13 20.82
N ALA A 217 -5.10 -11.43 21.13
CA ALA A 217 -5.03 -10.23 21.94
C ALA A 217 -4.42 -10.51 23.34
N ALA A 218 -4.76 -11.65 23.97
CA ALA A 218 -4.18 -12.05 25.25
C ALA A 218 -2.70 -12.43 25.16
N GLU A 219 -2.24 -12.97 24.03
CA GLU A 219 -0.81 -13.21 23.75
C GLU A 219 -0.06 -11.89 23.65
N LEU A 220 -0.54 -10.95 22.82
CA LEU A 220 0.06 -9.63 22.65
C LEU A 220 0.02 -8.78 23.92
N ARG A 221 -0.97 -8.96 24.80
CA ARG A 221 -0.97 -8.34 26.14
C ARG A 221 0.21 -8.76 27.00
N LYS A 222 0.66 -10.02 26.88
CA LYS A 222 1.80 -10.55 27.64
C LYS A 222 3.12 -10.23 26.97
N GLN A 223 3.15 -10.28 25.64
CA GLN A 223 4.32 -10.00 24.81
C GLN A 223 3.90 -9.13 23.62
N PRO A 224 3.90 -7.79 23.76
CA PRO A 224 3.38 -6.87 22.73
C PRO A 224 4.16 -6.86 21.41
N GLU A 225 5.33 -7.49 21.38
CA GLU A 225 6.17 -7.53 20.19
C GLU A 225 5.58 -8.48 19.14
N ILE A 226 5.11 -7.93 18.02
CA ILE A 226 4.74 -8.72 16.86
C ILE A 226 6.00 -9.03 16.06
N THR A 227 6.24 -10.32 15.81
CA THR A 227 7.40 -10.75 15.03
C THR A 227 7.22 -10.39 13.55
N ALA A 228 8.32 -10.31 12.79
CA ALA A 228 8.24 -10.12 11.33
C ALA A 228 7.37 -11.20 10.65
N ARG A 229 7.43 -12.42 11.18
CA ARG A 229 6.60 -13.55 10.77
C ARG A 229 5.11 -13.31 11.02
N GLY A 230 4.77 -12.81 12.20
CA GLY A 230 3.39 -12.44 12.53
C GLY A 230 2.86 -11.31 11.64
N VAL A 231 3.69 -10.34 11.27
CA VAL A 231 3.32 -9.27 10.32
C VAL A 231 3.04 -9.85 8.93
N ASP A 232 3.91 -10.72 8.41
CA ASP A 232 3.68 -11.41 7.13
C ASP A 232 2.41 -12.27 7.16
N GLU A 233 2.10 -12.91 8.29
CA GLU A 233 0.87 -13.66 8.45
C GLU A 233 -0.38 -12.78 8.44
N LEU A 234 -0.38 -11.68 9.19
CA LEU A 234 -1.50 -10.74 9.20
C LEU A 234 -1.77 -10.20 7.80
N LEU A 235 -0.70 -9.95 7.04
CA LEU A 235 -0.80 -9.50 5.66
C LEU A 235 -1.33 -10.62 4.75
N ARG A 236 -0.83 -11.85 4.88
CA ARG A 236 -1.35 -13.01 4.13
C ARG A 236 -2.85 -13.20 4.37
N HIS A 237 -3.27 -13.18 5.64
CA HIS A 237 -4.63 -13.51 6.06
C HIS A 237 -5.65 -12.42 5.68
N ASP A 238 -5.37 -11.14 5.90
CA ASP A 238 -6.33 -10.05 5.59
C ASP A 238 -5.66 -8.81 5.00
N GLY A 239 -4.80 -9.02 4.00
CA GLY A 239 -4.12 -7.93 3.31
C GLY A 239 -5.07 -6.99 2.55
N PRO A 240 -4.66 -5.74 2.34
CA PRO A 240 -5.53 -4.69 1.80
C PRO A 240 -5.80 -4.83 0.30
N GLY A 241 -4.97 -5.55 -0.46
CA GLY A 241 -5.14 -5.74 -1.91
C GLY A 241 -5.88 -7.03 -2.22
N LEU A 242 -6.99 -6.94 -2.95
CA LEU A 242 -7.78 -8.11 -3.36
C LEU A 242 -7.32 -8.67 -4.70
N PHE A 243 -7.19 -7.80 -5.70
CA PHE A 243 -6.87 -8.21 -7.06
C PHE A 243 -5.68 -7.44 -7.64
N ASN A 244 -4.87 -8.14 -8.43
CA ASN A 244 -3.96 -7.51 -9.36
C ASN A 244 -4.52 -7.66 -10.79
N VAL A 245 -4.77 -6.54 -11.47
CA VAL A 245 -5.35 -6.55 -12.81
C VAL A 245 -4.24 -6.55 -13.87
N ARG A 246 -4.32 -7.51 -14.79
CA ARG A 246 -3.43 -7.67 -15.92
C ARG A 246 -4.18 -7.83 -17.24
N PHE A 247 -3.50 -7.59 -18.34
CA PHE A 247 -3.99 -7.80 -19.69
C PHE A 247 -3.01 -8.65 -20.48
N VAL A 248 -3.53 -9.60 -21.25
CA VAL A 248 -2.76 -10.50 -22.11
C VAL A 248 -2.24 -9.74 -23.33
N ASN A 249 -0.94 -9.87 -23.59
CA ASN A 249 -0.26 -9.24 -24.73
C ASN A 249 -0.09 -10.17 -25.93
N VAL A 250 0.12 -11.45 -25.64
CA VAL A 250 0.44 -12.53 -26.57
C VAL A 250 -0.33 -13.75 -26.11
N ASP A 251 -0.66 -14.67 -27.03
CA ASP A 251 -1.33 -15.92 -26.66
C ASP A 251 -0.60 -16.60 -25.48
N LEU A 252 -1.36 -16.93 -24.44
CA LEU A 252 -0.85 -17.45 -23.18
C LEU A 252 -1.67 -18.67 -22.77
N THR A 253 -0.98 -19.76 -22.49
CA THR A 253 -1.59 -20.96 -21.90
C THR A 253 -1.23 -21.01 -20.41
N LEU A 254 -2.24 -21.14 -19.55
CA LEU A 254 -2.09 -21.31 -18.11
C LEU A 254 -2.92 -22.52 -17.68
N GLY A 255 -2.26 -23.63 -17.36
CA GLY A 255 -2.95 -24.91 -17.20
C GLY A 255 -3.63 -25.36 -18.51
N ASP A 256 -4.93 -25.57 -18.48
CA ASP A 256 -5.78 -25.87 -19.63
C ASP A 256 -6.48 -24.63 -20.24
N ALA A 257 -6.28 -23.45 -19.65
CA ALA A 257 -6.84 -22.21 -20.14
C ALA A 257 -5.97 -21.60 -21.25
N GLU A 258 -6.59 -21.29 -22.40
CA GLU A 258 -5.99 -20.52 -23.48
C GLU A 258 -6.52 -19.07 -23.44
N MET A 259 -5.62 -18.10 -23.28
CA MET A 259 -5.94 -16.68 -23.23
C MET A 259 -5.33 -15.95 -24.41
N HIS A 260 -6.05 -14.96 -24.93
CA HIS A 260 -5.67 -14.23 -26.15
C HIS A 260 -5.37 -12.75 -25.88
N PRO A 261 -4.60 -12.07 -26.74
CA PRO A 261 -4.32 -10.64 -26.62
C PRO A 261 -5.58 -9.81 -26.39
N GLY A 262 -5.55 -8.96 -25.35
CA GLY A 262 -6.68 -8.14 -24.93
C GLY A 262 -7.58 -8.75 -23.85
N ASP A 263 -7.40 -10.03 -23.53
CA ASP A 263 -8.07 -10.63 -22.39
C ASP A 263 -7.61 -9.97 -21.08
N GLN A 264 -8.58 -9.51 -20.28
CA GLN A 264 -8.34 -9.06 -18.92
C GLN A 264 -8.22 -10.27 -17.98
N VAL A 265 -7.22 -10.26 -17.12
CA VAL A 265 -6.93 -11.29 -16.12
C VAL A 265 -6.91 -10.65 -14.74
N LEU A 266 -7.82 -11.09 -13.87
CA LEU A 266 -7.84 -10.76 -12.45
C LEU A 266 -7.03 -11.82 -11.70
N LEU A 267 -5.93 -11.40 -11.07
CA LEU A 267 -5.15 -12.26 -10.19
C LEU A 267 -5.67 -12.05 -8.77
N ASP A 268 -6.34 -13.07 -8.24
CA ASP A 268 -6.94 -13.05 -6.90
C ASP A 268 -5.87 -13.30 -5.84
N LEU A 269 -5.44 -12.23 -5.19
CA LEU A 269 -4.39 -12.29 -4.18
C LEU A 269 -4.92 -12.92 -2.90
N GLU A 270 -6.20 -12.75 -2.58
CA GLU A 270 -6.82 -13.33 -1.38
C GLU A 270 -6.91 -14.85 -1.50
N ALA A 271 -7.46 -15.35 -2.63
CA ALA A 271 -7.55 -16.77 -2.89
C ALA A 271 -6.15 -17.42 -2.93
N ALA A 272 -5.19 -16.80 -3.61
CA ALA A 272 -3.81 -17.29 -3.63
C ALA A 272 -3.18 -17.34 -2.23
N ASN A 273 -3.49 -16.40 -1.35
CA ASN A 273 -2.96 -16.37 0.00
C ASN A 273 -3.66 -17.33 0.97
N THR A 274 -4.76 -17.96 0.56
CA THR A 274 -5.50 -18.98 1.32
C THR A 274 -5.52 -20.35 0.64
N ASP A 275 -4.78 -20.49 -0.47
CA ASP A 275 -4.70 -21.70 -1.27
C ASP A 275 -4.26 -22.91 -0.42
N PRO A 276 -5.08 -23.98 -0.33
CA PRO A 276 -4.77 -25.15 0.49
C PRO A 276 -3.56 -25.95 0.01
N ASP A 277 -3.18 -25.86 -1.28
CA ASP A 277 -1.98 -26.51 -1.80
C ASP A 277 -0.70 -25.83 -1.30
N ARG A 278 -0.82 -24.56 -0.88
CA ARG A 278 0.29 -23.75 -0.33
C ARG A 278 0.24 -23.61 1.19
N TYR A 279 -0.95 -23.38 1.75
CA TYR A 279 -1.17 -23.06 3.16
C TYR A 279 -2.20 -24.02 3.76
N VAL A 280 -1.73 -25.03 4.50
CA VAL A 280 -2.59 -25.91 5.30
C VAL A 280 -3.39 -25.07 6.29
N ASP A 281 -4.72 -25.22 6.32
CA ASP A 281 -5.63 -24.39 7.11
C ASP A 281 -5.43 -22.89 6.83
N GLY A 282 -5.26 -22.51 5.56
CA GLY A 282 -4.93 -21.14 5.14
C GLY A 282 -5.96 -20.07 5.56
N THR A 283 -7.20 -20.45 5.88
CA THR A 283 -8.22 -19.53 6.41
C THR A 283 -7.99 -19.17 7.88
N GLU A 284 -7.19 -19.95 8.60
CA GLU A 284 -6.87 -19.69 10.00
C GLU A 284 -5.68 -18.73 10.12
N LEU A 285 -5.75 -17.87 11.14
CA LEU A 285 -4.70 -16.92 11.47
C LEU A 285 -3.72 -17.56 12.46
N ASP A 286 -2.49 -17.84 12.02
CA ASP A 286 -1.42 -18.37 12.87
C ASP A 286 -0.19 -17.47 12.79
N LEU A 287 0.04 -16.64 13.82
CA LEU A 287 1.18 -15.71 13.87
C LEU A 287 2.55 -16.41 13.83
N GLN A 288 2.58 -17.73 14.03
CA GLN A 288 3.75 -18.58 13.91
C GLN A 288 3.79 -19.36 12.58
N ARG A 289 2.97 -19.03 11.57
CA ARG A 289 3.03 -19.60 10.22
C ARG A 289 4.20 -19.03 9.43
N ASP A 290 4.89 -19.86 8.64
CA ASP A 290 5.89 -19.33 7.69
C ASP A 290 5.17 -18.85 6.42
N SER A 291 4.80 -17.58 6.40
CA SER A 291 4.04 -16.94 5.33
C SER A 291 4.80 -15.81 4.62
N ALA A 292 6.12 -15.72 4.79
CA ALA A 292 6.95 -14.67 4.18
C ALA A 292 6.84 -14.59 2.63
N MET A 293 6.40 -15.67 1.99
CA MET A 293 6.20 -15.78 0.55
C MET A 293 4.75 -15.51 0.09
N HIS A 294 3.92 -14.88 0.91
CA HIS A 294 2.59 -14.42 0.49
C HIS A 294 2.67 -13.48 -0.75
N VAL A 295 1.56 -13.32 -1.48
CA VAL A 295 1.54 -12.54 -2.74
C VAL A 295 0.96 -11.11 -2.62
N GLN A 296 0.62 -10.64 -1.40
CA GLN A 296 0.13 -9.26 -1.19
C GLN A 296 1.07 -8.16 -1.70
N PHE A 297 2.39 -8.38 -1.71
CA PHE A 297 3.36 -7.42 -2.27
C PHE A 297 3.61 -7.64 -3.78
N GLY A 298 2.83 -8.50 -4.43
CA GLY A 298 3.06 -8.97 -5.78
C GLY A 298 4.27 -9.90 -5.89
N HIS A 299 4.70 -10.16 -7.13
CA HIS A 299 5.87 -10.97 -7.43
C HIS A 299 6.53 -10.49 -8.73
N GLY A 300 7.73 -11.00 -9.04
CA GLY A 300 8.44 -10.67 -10.26
C GLY A 300 8.95 -9.24 -10.32
N VAL A 301 9.04 -8.69 -11.53
CA VAL A 301 9.62 -7.35 -11.77
C VAL A 301 8.83 -6.24 -11.09
N HIS A 302 7.55 -6.45 -10.76
CA HIS A 302 6.68 -5.50 -10.08
C HIS A 302 6.59 -5.70 -8.56
N TYR A 303 7.41 -6.56 -7.95
CA TYR A 303 7.43 -6.73 -6.49
C TYR A 303 7.51 -5.36 -5.77
N CYS A 304 6.72 -5.16 -4.72
CA CYS A 304 6.57 -3.87 -4.07
C CYS A 304 7.90 -3.34 -3.50
N LEU A 305 8.32 -2.15 -3.96
CA LEU A 305 9.50 -1.46 -3.44
C LEU A 305 9.33 -1.00 -1.99
N GLY A 306 8.09 -0.65 -1.60
CA GLY A 306 7.75 -0.19 -0.26
C GLY A 306 7.54 -1.31 0.76
N ALA A 307 7.68 -2.58 0.38
CA ALA A 307 7.38 -3.71 1.27
C ALA A 307 8.12 -3.67 2.62
N PRO A 308 9.42 -3.30 2.69
CA PRO A 308 10.11 -3.19 3.98
C PRO A 308 9.53 -2.08 4.88
N LEU A 309 9.09 -0.95 4.29
CA LEU A 309 8.53 0.16 5.04
C LEU A 309 7.13 -0.19 5.56
N ALA A 310 6.25 -0.74 4.72
CA ALA A 310 4.92 -1.16 5.12
C ALA A 310 4.96 -2.20 6.27
N ARG A 311 5.88 -3.16 6.22
CA ARG A 311 6.10 -4.12 7.32
C ARG A 311 6.53 -3.44 8.61
N MET A 312 7.47 -2.49 8.52
CA MET A 312 7.99 -1.75 9.67
C MET A 312 6.91 -0.89 10.32
N GLU A 313 6.13 -0.16 9.52
CA GLU A 313 5.02 0.66 9.98
C GLU A 313 3.96 -0.18 10.71
N ALA A 314 3.56 -1.30 10.12
CA ALA A 314 2.62 -2.21 10.77
C ALA A 314 3.17 -2.80 12.06
N GLN A 315 4.43 -3.26 12.05
CA GLN A 315 5.08 -3.81 13.24
C GLN A 315 5.08 -2.81 14.39
N ILE A 316 5.52 -1.58 14.14
CA ILE A 316 5.62 -0.52 15.15
C ILE A 316 4.24 -0.11 15.64
N SER A 317 3.30 0.11 14.73
CA SER A 317 1.94 0.52 15.07
C SER A 317 1.22 -0.52 15.92
N ILE A 318 1.27 -1.81 15.54
CA ILE A 318 0.64 -2.90 16.29
C ILE A 318 1.31 -3.06 17.65
N THR A 319 2.64 -3.16 17.71
CA THR A 319 3.35 -3.36 18.98
C THR A 319 3.16 -2.20 19.95
N THR A 320 3.22 -0.97 19.45
CA THR A 320 3.04 0.22 20.31
C THR A 320 1.60 0.30 20.82
N LEU A 321 0.60 0.01 19.98
CA LEU A 321 -0.81 0.01 20.38
C LEU A 321 -1.08 -0.95 21.55
N PHE A 322 -0.69 -2.22 21.41
CA PHE A 322 -0.92 -3.24 22.45
C PHE A 322 -0.05 -3.02 23.70
N ARG A 323 1.14 -2.40 23.55
CA ARG A 323 1.98 -2.00 24.68
C ARG A 323 1.36 -0.86 25.48
N ARG A 324 0.80 0.16 24.79
CA ARG A 324 0.25 1.37 25.41
C ARG A 324 -1.12 1.12 26.03
N PHE A 325 -1.96 0.35 25.33
CA PHE A 325 -3.33 0.04 25.73
C PHE A 325 -3.53 -1.47 25.85
N PRO A 326 -3.00 -2.13 26.90
CA PRO A 326 -3.08 -3.58 27.02
C PRO A 326 -4.52 -4.08 27.13
N ASP A 327 -5.45 -3.31 27.69
CA ASP A 327 -6.85 -3.70 27.81
C ASP A 327 -7.72 -3.25 26.63
N ILE A 328 -7.11 -2.82 25.52
CA ILE A 328 -7.84 -2.42 24.31
C ILE A 328 -8.73 -3.54 23.77
N GLU A 329 -9.93 -3.16 23.35
CA GLU A 329 -10.92 -4.04 22.73
C GLU A 329 -11.85 -3.28 21.78
N LEU A 330 -12.56 -4.00 20.93
CA LEU A 330 -13.55 -3.44 20.01
C LEU A 330 -14.72 -2.81 20.79
N ALA A 331 -15.12 -1.61 20.38
CA ALA A 331 -16.24 -0.86 20.97
C ALA A 331 -17.49 -0.82 20.06
N GLY A 332 -17.49 -1.60 18.98
CA GLY A 332 -18.57 -1.67 18.00
C GLY A 332 -18.16 -2.51 16.79
N ASP A 333 -19.00 -2.51 15.76
CA ASP A 333 -18.70 -3.19 14.49
C ASP A 333 -17.60 -2.44 13.72
N ALA A 334 -16.70 -3.20 13.09
CA ALA A 334 -15.70 -2.65 12.18
C ALA A 334 -16.25 -2.70 10.75
N ASN A 335 -16.74 -1.55 10.26
CA ASN A 335 -17.35 -1.47 8.94
C ASN A 335 -16.29 -1.33 7.84
N ARG A 336 -16.46 -2.05 6.72
CA ARG A 336 -15.57 -1.97 5.56
C ARG A 336 -16.02 -0.89 4.58
N THR A 337 -15.06 -0.23 3.94
CA THR A 337 -15.35 0.65 2.79
C THR A 337 -15.77 -0.19 1.59
N PRO A 338 -16.83 0.18 0.85
CA PRO A 338 -17.22 -0.51 -0.37
C PRO A 338 -16.21 -0.19 -1.49
N ASN A 339 -15.21 -1.05 -1.67
CA ASN A 339 -14.20 -0.93 -2.72
C ASN A 339 -13.97 -2.32 -3.36
N PRO A 340 -14.05 -2.45 -4.70
CA PRO A 340 -13.92 -3.75 -5.37
C PRO A 340 -12.47 -4.27 -5.46
N PHE A 341 -11.46 -3.42 -5.25
CA PHE A 341 -10.05 -3.78 -5.37
C PHE A 341 -9.31 -3.78 -4.04
N LEU A 342 -9.79 -2.99 -3.08
CA LEU A 342 -9.17 -2.81 -1.78
C LEU A 342 -10.09 -3.28 -0.66
N ARG A 343 -9.47 -3.84 0.37
CA ARG A 343 -10.11 -4.22 1.61
C ARG A 343 -9.58 -3.36 2.74
N SER A 344 -10.36 -2.35 3.11
CA SER A 344 -10.05 -1.42 4.19
C SER A 344 -11.26 -1.19 5.09
N LEU A 345 -10.99 -0.82 6.33
CA LEU A 345 -12.01 -0.41 7.30
C LEU A 345 -12.33 1.08 7.12
N ALA A 346 -13.62 1.42 7.17
CA ALA A 346 -14.12 2.79 7.23
C ALA A 346 -14.01 3.35 8.66
N GLU A 347 -14.21 2.48 9.66
CA GLU A 347 -14.08 2.78 11.08
C GLU A 347 -13.59 1.54 11.83
N LEU A 348 -12.81 1.75 12.89
CA LEU A 348 -12.39 0.72 13.84
C LEU A 348 -12.56 1.27 15.26
N PRO A 349 -13.80 1.26 15.80
CA PRO A 349 -14.09 1.76 17.13
C PRO A 349 -13.47 0.86 18.20
N VAL A 350 -12.72 1.45 19.12
CA VAL A 350 -12.09 0.76 20.25
C VAL A 350 -12.32 1.50 21.56
N ARG A 351 -12.19 0.76 22.66
CA ARG A 351 -12.14 1.29 24.03
C ARG A 351 -10.98 0.67 24.80
N PHE A 352 -10.46 1.42 25.77
CA PHE A 352 -9.34 1.04 26.64
C PHE A 352 -9.37 1.89 27.92
N THR A 353 -8.64 1.49 28.95
CA THR A 353 -8.54 2.30 30.17
C THR A 353 -7.75 3.59 29.86
N PRO A 354 -8.31 4.78 30.15
CA PRO A 354 -7.58 6.03 29.98
C PRO A 354 -6.25 6.04 30.73
N THR A 355 -5.20 6.53 30.07
CA THR A 355 -3.88 6.74 30.68
C THR A 355 -3.56 8.23 30.63
N ALA A 356 -3.16 8.77 31.79
CA ALA A 356 -2.94 10.21 32.00
C ALA A 356 -1.53 10.65 31.62
#